data_AF-A0A7X2SUK2-F1
#
_entry.id   AF-A0A7X2SUK2-F1
#
_cell.length_a   1.000
_cell.length_b   1.000
_cell.length_c   1.000
_cell.angle_alpha   90.00
_cell.angle_beta   90.00
_cell.angle_gamma   90.00
#
_symmetry.space_group_name_H-M   'P 1'
#
loop_
_entity.id
_entity.type
_entity.pdbx_description
1 polymer ?
#
loop_
_entity_poly.entity_id
_entity_poly.type
_entity_poly.pdbx_seq_one_letter_code
_entity_poly.pdbx_strand_id
1 'polypeptide(L)'
;ALPYPAARSEKVVMTADLMPVPLSKDDLRTLILPLLEDDEVPEDDENLIDYGLDSVRVMALAARWRQVHRDIDFVSLAKNPSIDGWWALLAREPAK
;
A
#
# COMPACT_ATOMS: atom_id res chain seq x y z
N ALA A 1 -11.36 21.41 38.86
CA ALA A 1 -11.53 20.43 37.77
C ALA A 1 -10.22 20.38 37.00
N LEU A 2 -9.61 19.20 36.87
CA LEU A 2 -8.25 19.03 36.40
C LEU A 2 -8.14 19.17 34.87
N PRO A 3 -7.04 19.73 34.33
CA PRO A 3 -6.78 19.86 32.90
C PRO A 3 -6.17 18.57 32.31
N TYR A 4 -6.53 18.29 31.04
CA TYR A 4 -5.81 17.57 29.96
C TYR A 4 -4.73 16.51 30.31
N PRO A 5 -4.67 15.43 29.50
CA PRO A 5 -3.65 15.50 28.45
C PRO A 5 -4.15 15.02 27.08
N ALA A 6 -3.68 15.72 26.05
CA ALA A 6 -3.80 15.34 24.66
C ALA A 6 -3.12 13.98 24.48
N ALA A 7 -3.85 13.03 23.91
CA ALA A 7 -3.28 11.77 23.45
C ALA A 7 -2.23 12.12 22.39
N ARG A 8 -0.98 11.92 22.76
CA ARG A 8 0.18 11.92 21.88
C ARG A 8 -0.04 10.72 20.96
N SER A 9 -0.61 10.96 19.77
CA SER A 9 -0.54 9.96 18.70
C SER A 9 0.93 9.83 18.33
N GLU A 10 1.59 8.89 19.01
CA GLU A 10 2.81 8.29 18.53
C GLU A 10 2.48 7.77 17.14
N LYS A 11 2.91 8.52 16.13
CA LYS A 11 2.87 8.09 14.75
C LYS A 11 3.81 6.89 14.73
N VAL A 12 3.27 5.70 14.93
CA VAL A 12 3.99 4.45 14.70
C VAL A 12 4.29 4.51 13.22
N VAL A 13 5.48 4.99 12.90
CA VAL A 13 6.05 4.90 11.57
C VAL A 13 6.30 3.40 11.42
N MET A 14 5.27 2.68 10.97
CA MET A 14 5.37 1.28 10.61
C MET A 14 6.58 1.17 9.70
N THR A 15 7.44 0.19 9.94
CA THR A 15 8.67 -0.07 9.18
C THR A 15 8.47 -0.05 7.66
N ALA A 16 7.22 -0.26 7.22
CA ALA A 16 6.68 0.07 5.92
C ALA A 16 7.14 1.44 5.37
N ASP A 17 7.20 2.52 6.14
CA ASP A 17 7.58 3.88 5.73
C ASP A 17 9.06 4.02 5.33
N LEU A 18 9.91 3.08 5.76
CA LEU A 18 11.33 3.04 5.39
C LEU A 18 11.60 2.34 4.05
N MET A 19 10.66 1.53 3.53
CA MET A 19 10.84 0.77 2.28
C MET A 19 10.07 1.40 1.10
N PRO A 20 10.74 2.08 0.14
CA PRO A 20 10.07 2.82 -0.92
C PRO A 20 9.24 1.93 -1.85
N VAL A 21 9.62 0.67 -2.01
CA VAL A 21 8.90 -0.38 -2.76
C VAL A 21 9.07 -1.72 -2.06
N PRO A 22 8.07 -2.62 -2.08
CA PRO A 22 8.23 -3.98 -1.57
C PRO A 22 9.20 -4.79 -2.43
N LEU A 23 10.01 -5.63 -1.80
CA LEU A 23 11.02 -6.46 -2.46
C LEU A 23 10.51 -7.88 -2.77
N SER A 24 9.33 -8.24 -2.28
CA SER A 24 8.68 -9.54 -2.50
C SER A 24 7.15 -9.40 -2.46
N LYS A 25 6.44 -10.38 -3.03
CA LYS A 25 4.96 -10.43 -2.98
C LYS A 25 4.44 -10.49 -1.55
N ASP A 26 5.16 -11.17 -0.66
CA ASP A 26 4.88 -11.22 0.79
C ASP A 26 5.00 -9.85 1.47
N ASP A 27 6.02 -9.04 1.10
CA ASP A 27 6.14 -7.66 1.59
C ASP A 27 4.97 -6.81 1.11
N LEU A 28 4.59 -6.96 -0.16
CA LEU A 28 3.44 -6.25 -0.73
C LEU A 28 2.15 -6.61 0.03
N ARG A 29 1.92 -7.90 0.30
CA ARG A 29 0.79 -8.37 1.12
C ARG A 29 0.83 -7.77 2.52
N THR A 30 1.99 -7.81 3.19
CA THR A 30 2.17 -7.22 4.53
C THR A 30 1.93 -5.71 4.55
N LEU A 31 2.21 -5.01 3.45
CA LEU A 31 1.91 -3.58 3.30
C LEU A 31 0.42 -3.31 3.07
N ILE A 32 -0.29 -4.18 2.35
CA ILE A 32 -1.69 -4.00 1.98
C ILE A 32 -2.65 -4.46 3.06
N LEU A 33 -2.39 -5.58 3.73
CA LEU A 33 -3.26 -6.13 4.78
C LEU A 33 -3.68 -5.10 5.85
N PRO A 34 -2.77 -4.31 6.46
CA PRO A 34 -3.18 -3.29 7.44
C PRO A 34 -3.92 -2.10 6.81
N LEU A 35 -3.95 -2.02 5.47
CA LEU A 35 -4.67 -1.00 4.73
C LEU A 35 -6.10 -1.41 4.36
N LEU A 36 -6.47 -2.68 4.52
CA LEU A 36 -7.82 -3.16 4.30
C LEU A 36 -8.69 -2.86 5.52
N GLU A 37 -9.99 -2.73 5.32
CA GLU A 37 -10.96 -2.60 6.42
C GLU A 37 -11.48 -3.97 6.87
N ASP A 38 -11.45 -4.96 5.99
CA ASP A 38 -11.81 -6.34 6.30
C ASP A 38 -10.65 -7.08 7.01
N ASP A 39 -11.00 -7.99 7.92
CA ASP A 39 -10.06 -8.88 8.60
C ASP A 39 -9.69 -10.09 7.71
N GLU A 40 -10.40 -10.29 6.60
CA GLU A 40 -10.11 -11.34 5.63
C GLU A 40 -8.86 -11.04 4.79
N VAL A 41 -8.06 -12.09 4.55
CA VAL A 41 -6.84 -12.01 3.74
C VAL A 41 -7.20 -12.30 2.28
N PRO A 42 -7.14 -11.30 1.37
CA PRO A 42 -7.42 -11.53 -0.03
C PRO A 42 -6.36 -12.42 -0.68
N GLU A 43 -6.80 -13.20 -1.67
CA GLU A 43 -5.94 -13.89 -2.63
C GLU A 43 -5.21 -12.88 -3.53
N ASP A 44 -4.20 -13.37 -4.25
CA ASP A 44 -3.32 -12.49 -5.00
C ASP A 44 -4.01 -11.82 -6.20
N ASP A 45 -4.97 -12.51 -6.81
CA ASP A 45 -5.74 -12.06 -7.97
C ASP A 45 -7.05 -11.35 -7.60
N GLU A 46 -7.39 -11.29 -6.31
CA GLU A 46 -8.62 -10.64 -5.83
C GLU A 46 -8.54 -9.11 -5.85
N ASN A 47 -9.72 -8.50 -5.98
CA ASN A 47 -9.86 -7.06 -6.00
C ASN A 47 -9.87 -6.51 -4.57
N LEU A 48 -8.77 -5.86 -4.20
CA LEU A 48 -8.55 -5.28 -2.88
C LEU A 48 -9.57 -4.20 -2.50
N ILE A 49 -10.21 -3.55 -3.48
CA ILE A 49 -11.27 -2.56 -3.21
C ILE A 49 -12.48 -3.22 -2.54
N ASP A 50 -12.77 -4.48 -2.88
CA ASP A 50 -13.88 -5.23 -2.27
C ASP A 50 -13.61 -5.56 -0.79
N TYR A 51 -12.33 -5.51 -0.36
CA TYR A 51 -11.87 -5.69 1.03
C TYR A 51 -11.74 -4.37 1.81
N GLY A 52 -12.27 -3.26 1.27
CA GLY A 52 -12.24 -1.95 1.92
C GLY A 52 -10.97 -1.14 1.65
N LEU A 53 -10.22 -1.43 0.60
CA LEU A 53 -9.07 -0.61 0.23
C LEU A 53 -9.52 0.78 -0.30
N ASP A 54 -9.18 1.83 0.45
CA ASP A 54 -9.48 3.21 0.06
C ASP A 54 -8.67 3.74 -1.13
N SER A 55 -9.32 4.51 -2.01
CA SER A 55 -8.65 5.21 -3.12
C SER A 55 -7.54 6.17 -2.67
N VAL A 56 -7.67 6.80 -1.49
CA VAL A 56 -6.64 7.68 -0.92
C VAL A 56 -5.37 6.90 -0.58
N ARG A 57 -5.52 5.67 -0.03
CA ARG A 57 -4.40 4.78 0.28
C ARG A 57 -3.70 4.33 -0.99
N VAL A 58 -4.46 3.99 -2.04
CA VAL A 58 -3.91 3.68 -3.37
C VAL A 58 -3.12 4.85 -3.95
N MET A 59 -3.63 6.08 -3.86
CA MET A 59 -2.92 7.27 -4.34
C MET A 59 -1.61 7.50 -3.59
N ALA A 60 -1.59 7.27 -2.28
CA ALA A 60 -0.37 7.38 -1.47
C ALA A 60 0.67 6.32 -1.87
N LEU A 61 0.25 5.07 -2.06
CA LEU A 61 1.10 3.98 -2.56
C LEU A 61 1.66 4.29 -3.95
N ALA A 62 0.80 4.73 -4.88
CA ALA A 62 1.21 5.12 -6.23
C ALA A 62 2.27 6.24 -6.20
N ALA A 63 2.03 7.30 -5.43
CA ALA A 63 2.96 8.42 -5.31
C ALA A 63 4.33 7.98 -4.77
N ARG A 64 4.33 7.03 -3.83
CA ARG A 64 5.55 6.46 -3.26
C ARG A 64 6.31 5.59 -4.24
N TRP A 65 5.65 4.62 -4.86
CA TRP A 65 6.26 3.72 -5.82
C TRP A 65 6.76 4.46 -7.06
N ARG A 66 6.11 5.57 -7.44
CA ARG A 66 6.53 6.45 -8.54
C ARG A 66 7.93 7.06 -8.35
N GLN A 67 8.42 7.15 -7.12
CA GLN A 67 9.79 7.61 -6.85
C GLN A 67 10.84 6.63 -7.37
N VAL A 68 10.50 5.34 -7.46
CA VAL A 68 11.37 4.27 -7.95
C VAL A 68 10.99 3.85 -9.38
N HIS A 69 9.70 3.61 -9.62
CA HIS A 69 9.16 3.23 -10.93
C HIS A 69 8.26 4.35 -11.46
N ARG A 70 8.81 5.22 -12.32
CA ARG A 70 8.09 6.41 -12.83
C ARG A 70 6.84 6.08 -13.63
N ASP A 71 6.76 4.85 -14.15
CA ASP A 71 5.65 4.25 -14.88
C ASP A 71 4.55 3.66 -13.98
N ILE A 72 4.68 3.75 -12.65
CA ILE A 72 3.59 3.43 -11.72
C ILE A 72 2.82 4.71 -11.43
N ASP A 73 1.53 4.65 -11.72
CA ASP A 73 0.57 5.71 -11.44
C ASP A 73 -0.74 5.12 -10.89
N PHE A 74 -1.58 5.98 -10.32
CA PHE A 74 -2.85 5.57 -9.73
C PHE A 74 -3.75 4.85 -10.74
N VAL A 75 -3.80 5.29 -12.00
CA VAL A 75 -4.64 4.66 -13.03
C VAL A 75 -4.13 3.27 -13.34
N SER A 76 -2.82 3.08 -13.40
CA SER A 76 -2.20 1.75 -13.57
C SER A 76 -2.54 0.81 -12.41
N LEU A 77 -2.53 1.30 -11.16
CA LEU A 77 -2.92 0.50 -9.99
C LEU A 77 -4.43 0.24 -9.92
N ALA A 78 -5.25 1.24 -10.27
CA ALA A 78 -6.71 1.14 -10.23
C ALA A 78 -7.30 0.26 -11.35
N LYS A 79 -6.56 0.06 -12.45
CA LYS A 79 -6.95 -0.88 -13.51
C LYS A 79 -6.99 -2.33 -13.04
N ASN A 80 -6.05 -2.71 -12.19
CA ASN A 80 -5.97 -4.05 -11.64
C ASN A 80 -5.62 -3.95 -10.15
N PRO A 81 -6.61 -3.64 -9.28
CA PRO A 81 -6.41 -3.44 -7.85
C PRO A 81 -6.22 -4.76 -7.11
N SER A 82 -5.27 -5.59 -7.57
CA SER A 82 -4.92 -6.88 -6.99
C SER A 82 -3.44 -6.93 -6.66
N ILE A 83 -3.07 -7.81 -5.72
CA ILE A 83 -1.67 -7.98 -5.30
C ILE A 83 -0.82 -8.43 -6.51
N ASP A 84 -1.34 -9.34 -7.34
CA ASP A 84 -0.65 -9.84 -8.53
C ASP A 84 -0.46 -8.73 -9.59
N GLY A 85 -1.52 -7.94 -9.82
CA GLY A 85 -1.47 -6.80 -10.75
C GLY A 85 -0.42 -5.77 -10.34
N TRP A 86 -0.37 -5.44 -9.05
CA TRP A 86 0.57 -4.48 -8.52
C TRP A 86 1.99 -5.04 -8.47
N TRP A 87 2.14 -6.31 -8.08
CA TRP A 87 3.43 -7.00 -8.08
C TRP A 87 4.02 -7.10 -9.49
N ALA A 88 3.23 -7.39 -10.51
CA ALA A 88 3.68 -7.38 -11.91
C ALA A 88 4.24 -6.01 -12.34
N LEU A 89 3.68 -4.92 -11.82
CA LEU A 89 4.17 -3.56 -12.04
C LEU A 89 5.40 -3.20 -11.19
N LEU A 90 5.70 -3.94 -10.12
CA LEU A 90 6.86 -3.68 -9.25
C LEU A 90 8.03 -4.62 -9.56
N ALA A 91 7.74 -5.85 -10.00
CA ALA A 91 8.71 -6.86 -10.38
C ALA A 91 9.42 -6.56 -11.71
N ARG A 92 8.89 -5.61 -12.51
CA ARG A 92 9.63 -5.04 -13.65
C ARG A 92 10.87 -4.32 -13.11
N GLU A 93 12.04 -4.57 -13.73
CA GLU A 93 13.29 -3.91 -13.32
C GLU A 93 13.08 -2.38 -13.22
N PRO A 94 13.49 -1.74 -12.12
CA PRO A 94 13.44 -0.29 -12.02
C PRO A 94 14.26 0.28 -13.17
N ALA A 95 13.64 1.16 -13.96
CA ALA A 95 14.30 1.76 -15.12
C ALA A 95 15.63 2.41 -14.68
N LYS A 96 16.73 1.91 -15.25
CA LYS A 96 18.12 2.27 -14.93
C LYS A 96 18.41 3.76 -15.14
#